data_AF-A0A1C2I4N2-F1
#
_entry.id   AF-A0A1C2I4N2-F1
#
_cell.length_a   1.000
_cell.length_b   1.000
_cell.length_c   1.000
_cell.angle_alpha   90.00
_cell.angle_beta   90.00
_cell.angle_gamma   90.00
#
_symmetry.space_group_name_H-M   'P 1'
#
loop_
_entity.id
_entity.type
_entity.pdbx_description
1 polymer ?
#
loop_
_entity_poly.entity_id
_entity_poly.type
_entity_poly.pdbx_seq_one_letter_code
_entity_poly.pdbx_strand_id
1 'polypeptide(L)' 'MKITIHHTEVGRYAHIAATTGQEIDLPLEDGLPTAQSLRMHAEMRRHQQCDSRIAAIIQEAADHYESPFNRSNIT' A
#
# COMPACT_ATOMS: atom_id res chain seq x y z
N MET A 1 4.50 6.22 8.98
CA MET A 1 3.92 4.99 8.38
C MET A 1 5.07 4.15 7.86
N LYS A 2 4.94 2.82 7.86
CA LYS A 2 5.95 1.92 7.30
C LYS A 2 5.29 1.01 6.27
N ILE A 3 5.94 0.83 5.12
CA ILE A 3 5.45 0.00 4.02
C ILE A 3 6.57 -0.99 3.71
N THR A 4 6.26 -2.28 3.78
CA THR A 4 7.21 -3.37 3.48
C THR A 4 6.65 -4.19 2.33
N ILE A 5 7.47 -4.46 1.31
CA ILE A 5 7.05 -5.25 0.15
C ILE A 5 7.62 -6.65 0.27
N HIS A 6 6.73 -7.63 0.32
CA HIS A 6 7.10 -9.03 0.39
C HIS A 6 6.92 -9.67 -0.98
N HIS A 7 7.92 -10.45 -1.38
CA HIS A 7 7.91 -11.24 -2.60
C HIS A 7 7.84 -12.70 -2.19
N THR A 8 6.81 -13.41 -2.65
CA THR A 8 6.59 -14.82 -2.38
C THR A 8 6.44 -15.58 -3.69
N GLU A 9 6.45 -16.91 -3.63
CA GLU A 9 6.23 -17.77 -4.80
C GLU A 9 4.85 -17.54 -5.46
N VAL A 10 3.87 -17.02 -4.71
CA VAL A 10 2.51 -16.77 -5.17
C VAL A 10 2.24 -15.32 -5.60
N GLY A 11 3.25 -14.45 -5.51
CA GLY A 11 3.14 -13.05 -5.91
C GLY A 11 3.70 -12.07 -4.90
N ARG A 12 3.40 -10.80 -5.12
CA ARG A 12 3.88 -9.67 -4.32
C ARG A 12 2.75 -9.15 -3.43
N TYR A 13 3.08 -8.73 -2.22
CA TYR A 13 2.13 -8.04 -1.35
C TYR A 13 2.81 -6.93 -0.56
N ALA A 14 2.04 -5.87 -0.28
CA ALA A 14 2.44 -4.77 0.57
C ALA A 14 1.86 -4.95 1.97
N HIS A 15 2.74 -4.92 2.96
CA HIS A 15 2.38 -4.80 4.36
C HIS A 15 2.50 -3.34 4.79
N ILE A 16 1.37 -2.74 5.19
CA ILE A 16 1.26 -1.34 5.60
C ILE A 16 1.01 -1.28 7.11
N ALA A 17 1.98 -0.75 7.85
CA ALA A 17 1.82 -0.39 9.25
C ALA A 17 1.50 1.11 9.36
N ALA A 18 0.22 1.43 9.58
CA ALA A 18 -0.27 2.79 9.76
C ALA A 18 0.15 3.37 11.11
N THR A 19 0.29 4.69 11.18
CA THR A 19 0.61 5.41 12.43
C THR A 19 -0.47 5.26 13.50
N THR A 20 -1.69 4.91 13.08
CA THR A 20 -2.83 4.62 13.96
C THR A 20 -2.73 3.24 14.64
N GLY A 21 -1.69 2.46 14.35
CA GLY A 21 -1.53 1.08 14.83
C GLY A 21 -2.31 0.05 14.02
N GLN A 22 -2.97 0.46 12.92
CA GLN A 22 -3.63 -0.46 12.01
C GLN A 22 -2.61 -1.08 11.05
N GLU A 23 -2.69 -2.40 10.89
CA GLU A 23 -1.87 -3.17 9.95
C GLU A 23 -2.76 -3.68 8.82
N ILE A 24 -2.29 -3.49 7.57
CA ILE A 24 -3.05 -3.83 6.37
C ILE A 24 -2.12 -4.56 5.40
N ASP A 25 -2.48 -5.79 5.04
CA ASP A 25 -1.83 -6.56 3.99
C ASP A 25 -2.66 -6.51 2.71
N LEU A 26 -2.00 -6.14 1.60
CA LEU A 26 -2.64 -6.04 0.29
C LEU A 26 -1.81 -6.77 -0.76
N PRO A 27 -2.43 -7.63 -1.59
CA PRO A 27 -1.76 -8.14 -2.77
C PRO A 27 -1.38 -6.96 -3.68
N LEU A 28 -0.28 -7.10 -4.40
CA LEU A 28 0.14 -6.14 -5.41
C LEU A 28 0.02 -6.81 -6.77
N GLU A 29 -0.67 -6.14 -7.68
CA GLU A 29 -0.76 -6.60 -9.06
C GLU A 29 0.62 -6.74 -9.71
N ASP A 30 0.86 -7.89 -10.31
CA ASP A 30 2.08 -8.14 -11.06
C ASP A 30 2.12 -7.31 -12.34
N GLY A 31 3.24 -6.60 -12.55
CA GLY A 31 3.41 -5.69 -13.70
C GLY A 31 3.01 -4.24 -13.44
N LEU A 32 2.36 -3.92 -12.31
CA LEU A 32 2.13 -2.53 -11.91
C LEU A 32 3.18 -2.05 -10.89
N PRO A 33 3.53 -0.75 -10.90
CA PRO A 33 4.25 -0.12 -9.80
C PRO A 33 3.46 -0.23 -8.49
N THR A 34 4.15 -0.50 -7.39
CA THR A 34 3.53 -0.69 -6.05
C THR A 34 2.52 0.40 -5.69
N ALA A 35 2.87 1.67 -5.89
CA ALA A 35 1.98 2.79 -5.57
C ALA A 35 0.70 2.78 -6.42
N GLN A 36 0.80 2.38 -7.69
CA GLN A 36 -0.36 2.28 -8.56
C GLN A 36 -1.28 1.13 -8.15
N SER A 37 -0.73 -0.04 -7.79
CA SER A 37 -1.51 -1.15 -7.22
C SER A 37 -2.21 -0.73 -5.92
N LEU A 38 -1.53 0.00 -5.03
CA LEU A 38 -2.13 0.52 -3.79
C LEU A 38 -3.29 1.49 -4.07
N ARG A 39 -3.12 2.43 -5.00
CA ARG A 39 -4.21 3.35 -5.39
C ARG A 39 -5.45 2.61 -5.90
N MET A 40 -5.23 1.59 -6.74
CA MET A 40 -6.33 0.75 -7.22
C MET A 40 -7.08 0.07 -6.06
N HIS A 41 -6.37 -0.45 -5.06
CA HIS A 41 -7.00 -1.00 -3.86
C HIS A 41 -7.77 0.04 -3.04
N ALA A 42 -7.22 1.25 -2.87
CA ALA A 42 -7.91 2.33 -2.19
C ALA A 42 -9.22 2.70 -2.93
N GLU A 43 -9.19 2.79 -4.25
CA GLU A 43 -10.38 3.06 -5.07
C GLU A 43 -11.41 1.93 -4.96
N MET A 44 -11.01 0.67 -5.09
CA MET A 44 -11.92 -0.47 -4.92
C MET A 44 -12.62 -0.44 -3.56
N ARG A 45 -11.88 -0.16 -2.48
CA ARG A 45 -12.44 -0.07 -1.12
C ARG A 45 -13.40 1.11 -0.95
N ARG A 46 -13.15 2.25 -1.61
CA ARG A 46 -14.09 3.38 -1.64
C ARG A 46 -15.39 3.02 -2.34
N HIS A 47 -15.31 2.37 -3.51
CA HIS A 47 -16.49 1.99 -4.31
C HIS A 47 -17.35 0.92 -3.63
N GLN A 48 -16.73 0.01 -2.87
CA GLN A 48 -17.45 -1.01 -2.12
C GLN A 48 -18.16 -0.46 -0.87
N GLN A 49 -17.98 0.82 -0.52
CA GLN A 49 -18.51 1.48 0.70
C GLN A 49 -18.18 0.77 2.02
N CYS A 50 -17.31 -0.25 2.01
CA CYS A 50 -17.08 -1.10 3.16
C CYS A 50 -16.15 -0.45 4.18
N ASP A 51 -15.20 0.40 3.77
CA ASP A 51 -14.22 0.93 4.73
C ASP A 51 -13.47 2.19 4.22
N SER A 52 -14.10 3.35 4.39
CA SER A 52 -13.54 4.65 3.98
C SER A 52 -12.21 4.97 4.69
N ARG A 53 -12.05 4.53 5.94
CA ARG A 53 -10.84 4.75 6.74
C ARG A 53 -9.67 3.92 6.21
N ILE A 54 -9.89 2.63 5.94
CA ILE A 54 -8.86 1.78 5.33
C ILE A 54 -8.47 2.33 3.96
N ALA A 55 -9.42 2.74 3.13
CA ALA A 55 -9.10 3.33 1.83
C ALA A 55 -8.24 4.60 1.93
N ALA A 56 -8.44 5.43 2.95
CA ALA A 56 -7.59 6.59 3.20
C ALA A 56 -6.16 6.18 3.58
N ILE A 57 -5.99 5.16 4.42
CA ILE A 57 -4.67 4.63 4.81
C ILE A 57 -3.92 4.06 3.61
N ILE A 58 -4.61 3.32 2.74
CA ILE A 58 -4.02 2.74 1.53
C ILE A 58 -3.59 3.83 0.54
N GLN A 59 -4.43 4.87 0.38
CA GLN A 59 -4.08 6.03 -0.44
C GLN A 59 -2.83 6.74 0.10
N GLU A 60 -2.80 7.01 1.40
CA GLU A 60 -1.64 7.62 2.06
C GLU A 60 -0.39 6.77 1.85
N ALA A 61 -0.51 5.44 1.95
CA ALA A 61 0.58 4.50 1.69
C ALA A 61 1.12 4.61 0.26
N ALA A 62 0.25 4.72 -0.74
CA ALA A 62 0.68 4.93 -2.12
C ALA A 62 1.47 6.23 -2.28
N ASP A 63 0.98 7.33 -1.70
CA ASP A 63 1.61 8.64 -1.81
C ASP A 63 2.95 8.69 -1.05
N HIS A 64 3.04 8.04 0.11
CA HIS A 64 4.28 7.90 0.86
C HIS A 64 5.32 7.05 0.12
N TYR A 65 4.89 6.02 -0.61
CA TYR A 65 5.81 5.17 -1.38
C TYR A 65 6.44 5.92 -2.57
N GLU A 66 5.69 6.82 -3.22
CA GLU A 66 6.21 7.65 -4.31
C GLU A 66 7.00 8.87 -3.83
N SER A 67 6.87 9.25 -2.56
CA SER A 67 7.55 10.43 -2.03
C SER A 67 9.09 10.29 -2.14
N PRO A 68 9.78 11.25 -2.78
CA PRO A 68 11.21 11.16 -3.07
C PRO A 68 12.10 11.13 -1.82
N PHE A 69 11.57 11.47 -0.65
CA PHE A 69 12.29 11.44 0.63
C PHE A 69 12.49 10.03 1.20
N ASN A 70 11.82 9.01 0.66
CA ASN A 70 11.92 7.63 1.16
C ASN A 70 12.94 6.76 0.39
N ARG A 71 13.69 7.35 -0.57
CA ARG A 71 14.77 6.65 -1.32
C ARG A 71 16.07 6.48 -0.51
N SER A 72 16.11 6.92 0.74
CA SER A 72 17.34 7.00 1.53
C SER A 72 17.69 5.74 2.34
N ASN A 73 16.90 4.65 2.27
CA ASN A 73 17.17 3.41 3.00
C ASN A 73 17.17 2.16 2.09
N ILE A 74 17.85 2.25 0.95
CA ILE A 74 18.30 1.06 0.22
C ILE A 74 19.83 1.03 0.38
N THR A 75 20.31 0.32 1.39
CA THR A 75 21.71 -0.11 1.52
C THR A 75 21.72 -1.57 1.91
#